data_AF-A0A958GKC5-F1
#
_entry.id   AF-A0A958GKC5-F1
#
_cell.length_a   1.000
_cell.length_b   1.000
_cell.length_c   1.000
_cell.angle_alpha   90.00
_cell.angle_beta   90.00
_cell.angle_gamma   90.00
#
_symmetry.space_group_name_H-M   'P 1'
#
loop_
_entity.id
_entity.type
_entity.pdbx_description
1 polymer ?
#
loop_
_entity_poly.entity_id
_entity_poly.type
_entity_poly.pdbx_seq_one_letter_code
_entity_poly.pdbx_strand_id
1 'polypeptide(L)'
;MKPRSELIAEAEEDGIVINSVAEDFARFTQREEEMRARLSALVADRREGSRFEVDYRIGPGDEIEVHVFEVEELNTSVRVSQAGFVELPLVGSLKAEGLTQSEFEKSLQSSLAKFVRNPQVSALITVFASQEVAVMGAVQRPGRYSLKKGQNSLLELLSAAGGPTDRAGNFINLIPKFSNTPHPDTAITSEEVRAAPDQSEMENVADASNIAASALQSVVKTSDGEKENGNGTSSSLVFSSRATELSHPDSIDIYLDDVYGNKGGLPLDVPVYGGDMIVVPEAGRVVVEGEVEKTGAYELGKRTTLLGALAAAGGITYASKPDEVELIRPARNGEQLRLVVDLEQILNGSSQDVPVRNGDIVRVPSHSGRRMRQDTFDGIARITNFG
;
A
#
# COMPACT_ATOMS: atom_id res chain seq x y z
N MET A 1 5.95 -40.76 18.97
CA MET A 1 5.57 -39.36 18.72
C MET A 1 6.40 -38.54 19.68
N LYS A 2 7.18 -37.57 19.18
CA LYS A 2 7.76 -36.56 20.05
C LYS A 2 6.60 -35.75 20.64
N PRO A 3 6.56 -35.46 21.94
CA PRO A 3 5.53 -34.61 22.52
C PRO A 3 5.55 -33.22 21.87
N ARG A 4 4.40 -32.54 21.84
CA ARG A 4 4.22 -31.18 21.29
C ARG A 4 5.28 -30.20 21.79
N SER A 5 5.74 -30.35 23.03
CA SER A 5 6.81 -29.54 23.63
C SER A 5 8.18 -29.71 22.94
N GLU A 6 8.49 -30.90 22.43
CA GLU A 6 9.78 -31.19 21.78
C GLU A 6 9.79 -30.70 20.33
N LEU A 7 8.63 -30.69 19.66
CA LEU A 7 8.46 -30.06 18.34
C LEU A 7 8.53 -28.53 18.40
N ILE A 8 8.14 -27.94 19.55
CA ILE A 8 8.26 -26.50 19.79
C ILE A 8 9.72 -26.12 19.99
N ALA A 9 10.45 -26.86 20.83
CA ALA A 9 11.86 -26.61 21.09
C ALA A 9 12.75 -26.78 19.84
N GLU A 10 12.47 -27.79 19.00
CA GLU A 10 13.25 -28.07 17.78
C GLU A 10 13.02 -27.02 16.68
N ALA A 11 11.85 -26.37 16.63
CA ALA A 11 11.56 -25.30 15.69
C ALA A 11 12.07 -23.92 16.16
N GLU A 12 12.15 -23.66 17.48
CA GLU A 12 12.83 -22.49 18.02
C GLU A 12 14.34 -22.49 17.70
N GLU A 13 14.96 -23.67 17.60
CA GLU A 13 16.38 -23.85 17.25
C GLU A 13 16.71 -23.47 15.79
N ASP A 14 15.72 -23.58 14.89
CA ASP A 14 15.80 -23.22 13.45
C ASP A 14 15.47 -21.73 13.18
N GLY A 15 15.31 -20.89 14.21
CA GLY A 15 14.93 -19.48 14.08
C GLY A 15 13.46 -19.27 13.68
N ILE A 16 12.61 -20.29 13.86
CA ILE A 16 11.17 -20.22 13.58
C ILE A 16 10.47 -19.81 14.89
N VAL A 17 9.95 -18.59 14.93
CA VAL A 17 9.17 -18.13 16.09
C VAL A 17 7.82 -18.84 16.06
N ILE A 18 7.59 -19.73 17.03
CA ILE A 18 6.29 -20.37 17.23
C ILE A 18 5.50 -19.48 18.18
N ASN A 19 4.52 -18.75 17.65
CA ASN A 19 3.57 -18.03 18.51
C ASN A 19 2.29 -18.85 18.67
N SER A 20 1.67 -18.72 19.84
CA SER A 20 0.32 -19.24 20.03
C SER A 20 -0.68 -18.47 19.17
N VAL A 21 -1.80 -19.13 18.84
CA VAL A 21 -2.93 -18.48 18.15
C VAL A 21 -3.42 -17.25 18.92
N ALA A 22 -3.41 -17.32 20.25
CA ALA A 22 -3.83 -16.21 21.12
C ALA A 22 -2.89 -14.99 21.02
N GLU A 23 -1.57 -15.19 21.00
CA GLU A 23 -0.59 -14.10 20.86
C GLU A 23 -0.65 -13.46 19.47
N ASP A 24 -0.81 -14.25 18.41
CA ASP A 24 -0.96 -13.69 17.08
C ASP A 24 -2.27 -12.92 16.90
N PHE A 25 -3.36 -13.44 17.47
CA PHE A 25 -4.65 -12.76 17.50
C PHE A 25 -4.58 -11.45 18.29
N ALA A 26 -3.89 -11.43 19.44
CA ALA A 26 -3.68 -10.22 20.23
C ALA A 26 -2.88 -9.16 19.44
N ARG A 27 -1.79 -9.55 18.77
CA ARG A 27 -1.02 -8.63 17.91
C ARG A 27 -1.83 -8.11 16.73
N PHE A 28 -2.61 -8.97 16.09
CA PHE A 28 -3.51 -8.56 15.00
C PHE A 28 -4.54 -7.54 15.49
N THR A 29 -5.20 -7.83 16.61
CA THR A 29 -6.21 -6.95 17.21
C THR A 29 -5.61 -5.61 17.61
N GLN A 30 -4.44 -5.62 18.26
CA GLN A 30 -3.72 -4.40 18.65
C GLN A 30 -3.36 -3.55 17.42
N ARG A 31 -2.89 -4.17 16.33
CA ARG A 31 -2.57 -3.48 15.09
C ARG A 31 -3.82 -2.91 14.42
N GLU A 32 -4.94 -3.65 14.39
CA GLU A 32 -6.22 -3.14 13.88
C GLU A 32 -6.72 -1.94 14.70
N GLU A 33 -6.63 -2.01 16.03
CA GLU A 33 -7.04 -0.91 16.93
C GLU A 33 -6.17 0.33 16.72
N GLU A 34 -4.85 0.17 16.60
CA GLU A 34 -3.94 1.28 16.32
C GLU A 34 -4.25 1.92 14.96
N MET A 35 -4.45 1.11 13.92
CA MET A 35 -4.78 1.60 12.58
C MET A 35 -6.12 2.33 12.57
N ARG A 36 -7.12 1.80 13.26
CA ARG A 36 -8.43 2.45 13.40
C ARG A 36 -8.33 3.77 14.17
N ALA A 37 -7.52 3.82 15.22
CA ALA A 37 -7.26 5.04 15.97
C ALA A 37 -6.60 6.10 15.06
N ARG A 38 -5.57 5.72 14.29
CA ARG A 38 -4.89 6.59 13.32
C ARG A 38 -5.86 7.11 12.25
N LEU A 39 -6.69 6.24 11.68
CA LEU A 39 -7.71 6.64 10.71
C LEU A 39 -8.72 7.62 11.32
N SER A 40 -9.18 7.36 12.55
CA SER A 40 -10.11 8.26 13.23
C SER A 40 -9.49 9.64 13.53
N ALA A 41 -8.22 9.67 13.92
CA ALA A 41 -7.48 10.92 14.17
C ALA A 41 -7.26 11.70 12.87
N LEU A 42 -6.88 11.01 11.78
CA LEU A 42 -6.75 11.61 10.45
C LEU A 42 -8.08 12.21 9.99
N VAL A 43 -9.17 11.44 10.07
CA VAL A 43 -10.49 11.91 9.65
C VAL A 43 -10.94 13.11 10.51
N ALA A 44 -10.66 13.11 11.80
CA ALA A 44 -10.98 14.24 12.68
C ALA A 44 -10.18 15.49 12.31
N ASP A 45 -8.86 15.38 12.16
CA ASP A 45 -7.95 16.48 11.77
C ASP A 45 -8.38 17.10 10.42
N ARG A 46 -8.61 16.25 9.41
CA ARG A 46 -9.06 16.71 8.10
C ARG A 46 -10.48 17.27 8.12
N ARG A 47 -11.37 16.74 8.97
CA ARG A 47 -12.74 17.29 9.11
C ARG A 47 -12.73 18.64 9.81
N GLU A 48 -11.88 18.82 10.81
CA GLU A 48 -11.68 20.11 11.46
C GLU A 48 -11.06 21.13 10.50
N GLY A 49 -10.05 20.71 9.73
CA GLY A 49 -9.52 21.47 8.60
C GLY A 49 -10.56 21.81 7.53
N SER A 50 -11.59 20.96 7.34
CA SER A 50 -12.71 21.19 6.41
C SER A 50 -13.90 21.98 6.96
N ARG A 51 -14.00 22.15 8.29
CA ARG A 51 -15.00 23.03 8.93
C ARG A 51 -14.66 24.50 8.77
N PHE A 52 -13.37 24.82 8.63
CA PHE A 52 -12.95 26.00 7.90
C PHE A 52 -13.14 25.64 6.43
N GLU A 53 -13.98 26.36 5.67
CA GLU A 53 -14.19 26.10 4.24
C GLU A 53 -12.86 25.70 3.58
N VAL A 54 -12.71 24.44 3.14
CA VAL A 54 -11.63 24.04 2.23
C VAL A 54 -11.99 24.64 0.88
N ASP A 55 -12.00 25.96 0.85
CA ASP A 55 -11.90 26.72 -0.36
C ASP A 55 -10.56 26.35 -0.96
N TYR A 56 -10.64 25.91 -2.20
CA TYR A 56 -9.49 25.61 -3.00
C TYR A 56 -8.46 26.75 -2.87
N ARG A 57 -7.26 26.38 -2.43
CA ARG A 57 -6.13 27.30 -2.36
C ARG A 57 -5.32 27.13 -3.63
N ILE A 58 -5.08 28.26 -4.28
CA ILE A 58 -4.28 28.33 -5.49
C ILE A 58 -2.87 27.83 -5.19
N GLY A 59 -2.34 27.00 -6.06
CA GLY A 59 -0.98 26.49 -5.96
C GLY A 59 -0.24 26.52 -7.29
N PRO A 60 1.05 26.14 -7.26
CA PRO A 60 1.88 26.12 -8.45
C PRO A 60 1.30 25.27 -9.58
N GLY A 61 1.35 25.79 -10.80
CA GLY A 61 0.88 25.10 -12.01
C GLY A 61 -0.56 25.39 -12.39
N ASP A 62 -1.38 25.94 -11.48
CA ASP A 62 -2.77 26.34 -11.76
C ASP A 62 -2.86 27.40 -12.85
N GLU A 63 -3.98 27.40 -13.57
CA GLU A 63 -4.30 28.43 -14.55
C GLU A 63 -5.49 29.26 -14.09
N ILE A 64 -5.32 30.57 -14.14
CA ILE A 64 -6.28 31.56 -13.66
C ILE A 64 -6.60 32.49 -14.81
N GLU A 65 -7.87 32.52 -15.18
CA GLU A 65 -8.42 33.50 -16.10
C GLU A 65 -8.83 34.74 -15.32
N VAL A 66 -8.18 35.87 -15.63
CA VAL A 66 -8.45 37.16 -15.01
C VAL A 66 -9.30 37.99 -15.95
N HIS A 67 -10.42 38.48 -15.44
CA HIS A 67 -11.28 39.45 -16.11
C HIS A 67 -11.32 40.75 -15.32
N VAL A 68 -11.04 41.86 -16.00
CA VAL A 68 -11.16 43.21 -15.46
C VAL A 68 -12.31 43.91 -16.18
N PHE A 69 -13.32 44.33 -15.43
CA PHE A 69 -14.50 44.99 -15.99
C PHE A 69 -14.11 46.28 -16.73
N GLU A 70 -14.68 46.49 -17.92
CA GLU A 70 -14.43 47.66 -18.79
C GLU A 70 -12.97 47.83 -19.28
N VAL A 71 -12.08 46.86 -19.04
CA VAL A 71 -10.67 46.92 -19.48
C VAL A 71 -10.25 45.59 -20.10
N GLU A 72 -10.69 45.34 -21.33
CA GLU A 72 -10.43 44.07 -22.04
C GLU A 72 -8.93 43.79 -22.26
N GLU A 73 -8.10 44.84 -22.36
CA GLU A 73 -6.64 44.71 -22.53
C GLU A 73 -5.94 44.04 -21.34
N LEU A 74 -6.61 43.99 -20.17
CA LEU A 74 -6.11 43.34 -18.97
C LEU A 74 -6.70 41.93 -18.76
N ASN A 75 -7.59 41.49 -19.66
CA ASN A 75 -8.15 40.15 -19.60
C ASN A 75 -7.09 39.16 -20.11
N THR A 76 -6.58 38.31 -19.22
CA THR A 76 -5.53 37.36 -19.58
C THR A 76 -5.70 36.05 -18.83
N SER A 77 -5.32 34.95 -19.46
CA SER A 77 -5.06 33.69 -18.77
C SER A 77 -3.62 33.65 -18.30
N VAL A 78 -3.40 33.41 -17.01
CA VAL A 78 -2.08 33.35 -16.40
C VAL A 78 -1.89 32.04 -15.65
N ARG A 79 -0.67 31.51 -15.73
CA ARG A 79 -0.28 30.31 -15.01
C ARG A 79 0.52 30.66 -13.76
N VAL A 80 0.20 30.01 -12.65
CA VAL A 80 0.95 30.13 -11.39
C VAL A 80 2.31 29.45 -11.55
N SER A 81 3.37 30.22 -11.34
CA SER A 81 4.75 29.73 -11.39
C SER A 81 5.09 28.79 -10.23
N GLN A 82 6.20 28.05 -10.34
CA GLN A 82 6.72 27.21 -9.24
C GLN A 82 7.07 27.98 -7.97
N ALA A 83 7.35 29.28 -8.10
CA ALA A 83 7.60 30.18 -6.98
C ALA A 83 6.31 30.71 -6.33
N GLY A 84 5.14 30.35 -6.87
CA GLY A 84 3.83 30.74 -6.32
C GLY A 84 3.32 32.11 -6.79
N PHE A 85 3.91 32.68 -7.84
CA PHE A 85 3.53 33.99 -8.39
C PHE A 85 2.87 33.86 -9.75
N VAL A 86 2.01 34.83 -10.08
CA VAL A 86 1.45 35.05 -11.42
C VAL A 86 1.98 36.37 -11.98
N GLU A 87 2.19 36.42 -13.29
CA GLU A 87 2.63 37.63 -13.99
C GLU A 87 1.43 38.29 -14.65
N LEU A 88 1.12 39.53 -14.26
CA LEU A 88 -0.04 40.26 -14.76
C LEU A 88 0.37 41.61 -15.39
N PRO A 89 -0.30 42.05 -16.46
CA PRO A 89 -0.07 43.37 -17.02
C PRO A 89 -0.30 44.49 -15.98
N LEU A 90 0.53 45.53 -16.01
CA LEU A 90 0.54 46.68 -15.08
C LEU A 90 0.94 46.36 -13.63
N VAL A 91 0.55 45.21 -13.10
CA VAL A 91 0.82 44.79 -11.72
C VAL A 91 2.18 44.09 -11.58
N GLY A 92 2.64 43.38 -12.62
CA GLY A 92 3.82 42.53 -12.58
C GLY A 92 3.58 41.25 -11.79
N SER A 93 4.60 40.78 -11.07
CA SER A 93 4.53 39.56 -10.26
C SER A 93 3.63 39.75 -9.02
N LEU A 94 2.52 39.00 -8.95
CA LEU A 94 1.61 38.97 -7.82
C LEU A 94 1.61 37.58 -7.16
N LYS A 95 1.68 37.52 -5.84
CA LYS A 95 1.63 36.24 -5.11
C LYS A 95 0.23 35.65 -5.18
N ALA A 96 0.13 34.40 -5.64
CA ALA A 96 -1.12 33.67 -5.77
C ALA A 96 -1.16 32.41 -4.87
N GLU A 97 0.00 31.79 -4.62
CA GLU A 97 0.09 30.57 -3.82
C GLU A 97 -0.47 30.74 -2.40
N GLY A 98 -1.29 29.77 -2.00
CA GLY A 98 -1.90 29.67 -0.68
C GLY A 98 -3.15 30.54 -0.50
N LEU A 99 -3.46 31.43 -1.44
CA LEU A 99 -4.66 32.27 -1.40
C LEU A 99 -5.88 31.52 -1.94
N THR A 100 -7.05 31.83 -1.39
CA THR A 100 -8.33 31.47 -2.02
C THR A 100 -8.61 32.37 -3.22
N GLN A 101 -9.55 31.98 -4.08
CA GLN A 101 -10.01 32.79 -5.21
C GLN A 101 -10.39 34.22 -4.76
N SER A 102 -11.23 34.33 -3.73
CA SER A 102 -11.71 35.61 -3.18
C SER A 102 -10.59 36.45 -2.57
N GLU A 103 -9.60 35.82 -1.93
CA GLU A 103 -8.44 36.52 -1.37
C GLU A 103 -7.51 37.03 -2.48
N PHE A 104 -7.31 36.23 -3.52
CA PHE A 104 -6.53 36.61 -4.69
C PHE A 104 -7.18 37.77 -5.44
N GLU A 105 -8.51 37.75 -5.65
CA GLU A 105 -9.26 38.85 -6.26
C GLU A 105 -9.08 40.15 -5.48
N LYS A 106 -9.19 40.13 -4.15
CA LYS A 106 -8.95 41.33 -3.32
C LYS A 106 -7.53 41.85 -3.41
N SER A 107 -6.54 40.94 -3.43
CA SER A 107 -5.12 41.28 -3.57
C SER A 107 -4.83 41.92 -4.93
N LEU A 108 -5.42 41.36 -5.99
CA LEU A 108 -5.34 41.86 -7.35
C LEU A 108 -6.03 43.22 -7.49
N GLN A 109 -7.24 43.37 -6.95
CA GLN A 109 -7.98 44.62 -6.95
C GLN A 109 -7.19 45.76 -6.30
N SER A 110 -6.60 45.47 -5.14
CA SER A 110 -5.76 46.44 -4.40
C SER A 110 -4.51 46.84 -5.17
N SER A 111 -3.93 45.91 -5.93
CA SER A 111 -2.74 46.15 -6.75
C SER A 111 -3.06 46.94 -8.01
N LEU A 112 -4.20 46.66 -8.66
CA LEU A 112 -4.69 47.38 -9.84
C LEU A 112 -5.23 48.78 -9.54
N ALA A 113 -5.66 49.06 -8.30
CA ALA A 113 -6.21 50.36 -7.90
C ALA A 113 -5.23 51.54 -8.10
N LYS A 114 -3.93 51.28 -8.26
CA LYS A 114 -2.91 52.29 -8.57
C LYS A 114 -2.95 52.75 -10.04
N PHE A 115 -3.55 51.96 -10.91
CA PHE A 115 -3.55 52.16 -12.36
C PHE A 115 -4.97 52.34 -12.92
N VAL A 116 -5.95 51.68 -12.32
CA VAL A 116 -7.37 51.71 -12.73
C VAL A 116 -8.21 52.25 -11.58
N ARG A 117 -9.19 53.12 -11.90
CA ARG A 117 -10.08 53.69 -10.90
C ARG A 117 -11.22 52.72 -10.59
N ASN A 118 -11.30 52.23 -9.35
CA ASN A 118 -12.32 51.28 -8.89
C ASN A 118 -12.40 49.99 -9.75
N PRO A 119 -11.28 49.25 -9.92
CA PRO A 119 -11.28 48.06 -10.75
C PRO A 119 -12.22 47.00 -10.15
N GLN A 120 -13.10 46.44 -10.98
CA GLN A 120 -13.85 45.24 -10.65
C GLN A 120 -13.16 44.07 -11.33
N VAL A 121 -12.69 43.12 -10.53
CA VAL A 121 -11.91 41.98 -11.00
C VAL A 121 -12.63 40.70 -10.67
N SER A 122 -12.60 39.75 -11.61
CA SER A 122 -12.98 38.37 -11.39
C SER A 122 -11.81 37.49 -11.80
N ALA A 123 -11.42 36.56 -10.94
CA ALA A 123 -10.37 35.60 -11.22
C ALA A 123 -10.98 34.20 -11.14
N LEU A 124 -11.03 33.48 -12.27
CA LEU A 124 -11.58 32.13 -12.32
C LEU A 124 -10.45 31.12 -12.53
N ILE A 125 -10.42 30.08 -11.69
CA ILE A 125 -9.46 28.99 -11.86
C ILE A 125 -10.00 28.05 -12.93
N THR A 126 -9.31 27.98 -14.06
CA THR A 126 -9.71 27.16 -15.21
C THR A 126 -9.04 25.79 -15.18
N VAL A 127 -7.81 25.72 -14.66
CA VAL A 127 -7.05 24.46 -14.50
C VAL A 127 -6.53 24.32 -13.07
N PHE A 128 -6.94 23.24 -12.41
CA PHE A 128 -6.58 22.87 -11.03
C PHE A 128 -5.42 21.86 -11.05
N ALA A 129 -4.21 22.33 -11.35
CA ALA A 129 -3.03 21.47 -11.53
C ALA A 129 -2.21 21.28 -10.24
N SER A 130 -2.46 22.09 -9.21
CA SER A 130 -1.66 22.11 -7.99
C SER A 130 -2.09 21.09 -6.93
N GLN A 131 -3.35 20.63 -6.99
CA GLN A 131 -3.92 19.69 -6.04
C GLN A 131 -4.32 18.38 -6.75
N GLU A 132 -3.33 17.55 -7.06
CA GLU A 132 -3.54 16.22 -7.61
C GLU A 132 -3.48 15.15 -6.52
N VAL A 133 -4.31 14.12 -6.65
CA VAL A 133 -4.21 12.87 -5.87
C VAL A 133 -3.83 11.75 -6.81
N ALA A 134 -2.87 10.92 -6.39
CA ALA A 134 -2.48 9.74 -7.15
C ALA A 134 -3.36 8.55 -6.75
N VAL A 135 -4.08 7.94 -7.70
CA VAL A 135 -4.81 6.69 -7.49
C VAL A 135 -4.14 5.59 -8.31
N MET A 136 -3.69 4.53 -7.66
CA MET A 136 -2.89 3.47 -8.27
C MET A 136 -3.30 2.07 -7.78
N GLY A 137 -2.83 1.05 -8.49
CA GLY A 137 -3.08 -0.35 -8.17
C GLY A 137 -4.31 -0.93 -8.88
N ALA A 138 -5.03 -1.82 -8.20
CA ALA A 138 -6.14 -2.62 -8.70
C ALA A 138 -7.46 -1.84 -8.86
N VAL A 139 -7.40 -0.66 -9.49
CA VAL A 139 -8.56 0.16 -9.89
C VAL A 139 -8.76 0.13 -11.41
N GLN A 140 -9.97 0.42 -11.89
CA GLN A 140 -10.25 0.34 -13.33
C GLN A 140 -9.44 1.35 -14.16
N ARG A 141 -9.25 2.57 -13.63
CA ARG A 141 -8.49 3.64 -14.28
C ARG A 141 -7.46 4.26 -13.32
N PRO A 142 -6.26 3.66 -13.18
CA PRO A 142 -5.17 4.26 -12.43
C PRO A 142 -4.75 5.60 -13.05
N GLY A 143 -4.36 6.57 -12.24
CA GLY A 143 -3.95 7.87 -12.73
C GLY A 143 -3.90 8.97 -11.67
N ARG A 144 -3.65 10.19 -12.13
CA ARG A 144 -3.70 11.40 -11.31
C ARG A 144 -5.05 12.07 -11.47
N TYR A 145 -5.62 12.49 -10.35
CA TYR A 145 -6.95 13.10 -10.29
C TYR A 145 -6.84 14.47 -9.63
N SER A 146 -7.23 15.52 -10.37
CA SER A 146 -7.31 16.89 -9.83
C SER A 146 -8.49 17.02 -8.88
N LEU A 147 -8.23 17.55 -7.68
CA LEU A 147 -9.28 17.87 -6.72
C LEU A 147 -10.03 19.13 -7.15
N LYS A 148 -11.36 19.07 -7.15
CA LYS A 148 -12.24 20.21 -7.40
C LYS A 148 -12.89 20.66 -6.11
N LYS A 149 -13.39 21.91 -6.08
CA LYS A 149 -14.09 22.48 -4.92
C LYS A 149 -15.24 21.57 -4.48
N GLY A 150 -15.20 21.12 -3.22
CA GLY A 150 -16.21 20.23 -2.62
C GLY A 150 -16.16 18.76 -3.08
N GLN A 151 -15.19 18.39 -3.93
CA GLN A 151 -15.01 17.04 -4.48
C GLN A 151 -13.69 16.43 -4.01
N ASN A 152 -13.58 16.23 -2.71
CA ASN A 152 -12.37 15.76 -2.06
C ASN A 152 -12.61 14.50 -1.23
N SER A 153 -13.61 13.69 -1.58
CA SER A 153 -13.88 12.41 -0.91
C SER A 153 -13.06 11.26 -1.50
N LEU A 154 -12.59 10.36 -0.64
CA LEU A 154 -11.98 9.10 -1.04
C LEU A 154 -12.93 8.26 -1.90
N LEU A 155 -14.21 8.20 -1.53
CA LEU A 155 -15.23 7.45 -2.27
C LEU A 155 -15.43 8.05 -3.68
N GLU A 156 -15.46 9.37 -3.78
CA GLU A 156 -15.61 10.06 -5.06
C GLU A 156 -14.40 9.84 -5.95
N LEU A 157 -13.17 9.91 -5.42
CA LEU A 157 -11.94 9.66 -6.17
C LEU A 157 -11.86 8.21 -6.68
N LEU A 158 -12.21 7.23 -5.84
CA LEU A 158 -12.26 5.84 -6.27
C LEU A 158 -13.33 5.63 -7.34
N SER A 159 -14.49 6.28 -7.20
CA SER A 159 -15.56 6.25 -8.22
C SER A 159 -15.10 6.91 -9.53
N ALA A 160 -14.37 8.03 -9.43
CA ALA A 160 -13.76 8.71 -10.56
C ALA A 160 -12.67 7.86 -11.24
N ALA A 161 -12.03 6.96 -10.50
CA ALA A 161 -11.14 5.91 -11.01
C ALA A 161 -11.87 4.67 -11.56
N GLY A 162 -13.20 4.68 -11.59
CA GLY A 162 -14.04 3.56 -12.03
C GLY A 162 -14.24 2.48 -10.97
N GLY A 163 -13.78 2.69 -9.75
CA GLY A 163 -13.85 1.73 -8.66
C GLY A 163 -12.76 0.66 -8.69
N PRO A 164 -12.72 -0.21 -7.67
CA PRO A 164 -11.84 -1.37 -7.62
C PRO A 164 -12.16 -2.37 -8.75
N THR A 165 -11.15 -3.07 -9.22
CA THR A 165 -11.28 -4.20 -10.16
C THR A 165 -11.67 -5.49 -9.42
N ASP A 166 -12.05 -6.53 -10.15
CA ASP A 166 -12.35 -7.85 -9.58
C ASP A 166 -11.14 -8.50 -8.89
N ARG A 167 -9.92 -8.05 -9.23
CA ARG A 167 -8.67 -8.50 -8.62
C ARG A 167 -8.24 -7.62 -7.45
N ALA A 168 -9.04 -6.64 -7.03
CA ALA A 168 -8.70 -5.77 -5.91
C ALA A 168 -8.77 -6.50 -4.57
N GLY A 169 -7.87 -6.14 -3.66
CA GLY A 169 -7.95 -6.54 -2.27
C GLY A 169 -9.09 -5.84 -1.53
N ASN A 170 -9.24 -6.17 -0.25
CA ASN A 170 -10.35 -5.67 0.57
C ASN A 170 -10.05 -4.34 1.28
N PHE A 171 -8.86 -3.79 1.10
CA PHE A 171 -8.43 -2.56 1.74
C PHE A 171 -7.76 -1.64 0.72
N ILE A 172 -7.72 -0.36 1.07
CA ILE A 172 -7.02 0.73 0.38
C ILE A 172 -5.92 1.22 1.31
N ASN A 173 -4.73 1.46 0.77
CA ASN A 173 -3.65 2.13 1.48
C ASN A 173 -3.72 3.61 1.13
N LEU A 174 -4.13 4.44 2.09
CA LEU A 174 -4.04 5.89 1.99
C LEU A 174 -2.70 6.34 2.58
N ILE A 175 -1.88 7.00 1.78
CA ILE A 175 -0.60 7.57 2.19
C ILE A 175 -0.73 9.10 2.14
N PRO A 176 -0.86 9.78 3.28
CA PRO A 176 -0.93 11.24 3.34
C PRO A 176 0.37 11.92 2.91
N LYS A 177 0.29 13.10 2.27
CA LYS A 177 1.48 13.90 1.88
C LYS A 177 2.42 14.26 3.05
N PHE A 178 1.89 14.33 4.27
CA PHE A 178 2.60 14.72 5.50
C PHE A 178 2.38 13.72 6.61
N SER A 179 2.74 12.48 6.37
CA SER A 179 2.83 11.49 7.42
C SER A 179 4.21 11.59 8.07
N ASN A 180 4.29 12.36 9.14
CA ASN A 180 5.50 12.45 9.98
C ASN A 180 5.32 11.59 11.25
N THR A 181 4.47 10.56 11.16
CA THR A 181 4.11 9.68 12.29
C THR A 181 5.06 8.50 12.35
N PRO A 182 5.98 8.42 13.32
CA PRO A 182 6.85 7.27 13.44
C PRO A 182 6.01 6.00 13.66
N HIS A 183 6.21 5.01 12.81
CA HIS A 183 5.63 3.67 12.98
C HIS A 183 6.44 2.89 14.02
N PRO A 184 5.82 2.04 14.88
CA PRO A 184 6.55 1.21 15.82
C PRO A 184 7.58 0.29 15.15
N ASP A 185 7.31 -0.21 13.93
CA ASP A 185 8.29 -1.00 13.15
C ASP A 185 9.36 -0.13 12.45
N THR A 186 9.30 1.21 12.57
CA THR A 186 10.40 2.15 12.20
C THR A 186 11.29 2.52 13.38
N ALA A 187 11.12 1.88 14.54
CA ALA A 187 12.18 1.84 15.54
C ALA A 187 13.34 0.99 15.00
N ILE A 188 14.06 1.50 14.00
CA ILE A 188 15.50 1.28 13.96
C ILE A 188 15.96 1.86 15.29
N THR A 189 16.17 0.99 16.27
CA THR A 189 16.73 1.39 17.55
C THR A 189 17.97 2.19 17.23
N SER A 190 18.16 3.34 17.88
CA SER A 190 19.37 4.15 17.68
C SER A 190 20.65 3.42 18.11
N GLU A 191 20.53 2.17 18.59
CA GLU A 191 21.59 1.19 18.79
C GLU A 191 22.01 0.48 17.50
N GLU A 192 21.13 0.23 16.54
CA GLU A 192 21.45 -0.48 15.29
C GLU A 192 22.16 0.42 14.25
N VAL A 193 21.97 1.75 14.35
CA VAL A 193 22.75 2.75 13.58
C VAL A 193 24.20 2.88 14.11
N ARG A 194 24.48 2.40 15.33
CA ARG A 194 25.82 2.46 15.94
C ARG A 194 26.74 1.29 15.59
N ALA A 195 26.23 0.27 14.90
CA ALA A 195 27.04 -0.84 14.39
C ALA A 195 27.40 -0.63 12.90
N ALA A 196 27.88 0.57 12.54
CA ALA A 196 28.71 0.72 11.36
C ALA A 196 30.11 0.15 11.68
N PRO A 197 30.74 -0.62 10.79
CA PRO A 197 32.12 -1.05 11.00
C PRO A 197 33.02 0.18 11.14
N ASP A 198 33.91 0.12 12.13
CA ASP A 198 34.86 1.15 12.49
C ASP A 198 35.63 1.67 11.26
N GLN A 199 35.85 2.99 11.19
CA GLN A 199 36.46 3.68 10.04
C GLN A 199 37.96 3.39 9.85
N SER A 200 38.49 2.37 10.53
CA SER A 200 39.89 1.95 10.47
C SER A 200 40.18 0.92 9.37
N GLU A 201 39.18 0.41 8.64
CA GLU A 201 39.37 -0.52 7.51
C GLU A 201 39.21 0.10 6.10
N MET A 202 39.17 1.44 6.00
CA MET A 202 39.13 2.17 4.71
C MET A 202 40.52 2.53 4.16
N GLU A 203 41.52 1.66 4.35
CA GLU A 203 42.82 1.81 3.70
C GLU A 203 43.24 0.48 3.06
N ASN A 204 42.64 0.18 1.90
CA ASN A 204 43.20 -0.58 0.77
C ASN A 204 42.09 -1.09 -0.17
N VAL A 205 41.47 -0.19 -0.94
CA VAL A 205 40.72 -0.58 -2.15
C VAL A 205 40.99 0.40 -3.29
N ALA A 206 42.26 0.61 -3.60
CA ALA A 206 42.68 1.22 -4.87
C ALA A 206 42.77 0.13 -5.94
N ASP A 207 41.65 -0.55 -6.26
CA ASP A 207 41.53 -1.44 -7.43
C ASP A 207 40.05 -1.78 -7.69
N ALA A 208 39.25 -0.78 -8.07
CA ALA A 208 37.85 -1.01 -8.50
C ALA A 208 37.38 -0.08 -9.63
N SER A 209 38.31 0.45 -10.44
CA SER A 209 37.95 1.24 -11.64
C SER A 209 37.59 0.40 -12.88
N ASN A 210 37.43 -0.93 -12.78
CA ASN A 210 37.23 -1.81 -13.94
C ASN A 210 35.91 -2.60 -14.00
N ILE A 211 34.92 -2.35 -13.12
CA ILE A 211 33.66 -3.12 -13.15
C ILE A 211 32.48 -2.35 -13.77
N ALA A 212 32.55 -1.03 -13.88
CA ALA A 212 31.44 -0.22 -14.41
C ALA A 212 31.35 -0.19 -15.96
N ALA A 213 32.24 -0.86 -16.69
CA ALA A 213 32.27 -0.81 -18.17
C ALA A 213 31.70 -2.05 -18.87
N SER A 214 31.38 -3.15 -18.15
CA SER A 214 30.96 -4.41 -18.79
C SER A 214 29.45 -4.73 -18.69
N ALA A 215 28.65 -3.92 -17.99
CA ALA A 215 27.23 -4.22 -17.74
C ALA A 215 26.23 -3.48 -18.65
N LEU A 216 26.70 -2.67 -19.60
CA LEU A 216 25.83 -1.83 -20.45
C LEU A 216 25.85 -2.18 -21.96
N GLN A 217 26.32 -3.37 -22.35
CA GLN A 217 26.40 -3.71 -23.77
C GLN A 217 26.08 -5.17 -24.11
N SER A 218 24.87 -5.62 -23.77
CA SER A 218 24.15 -6.76 -24.39
C SER A 218 22.75 -6.77 -23.73
N VAL A 219 21.57 -6.81 -24.36
CA VAL A 219 21.13 -7.17 -25.71
C VAL A 219 19.81 -6.42 -25.97
N VAL A 220 19.81 -5.58 -27.01
CA VAL A 220 18.64 -5.30 -27.85
C VAL A 220 18.81 -6.15 -29.12
N LYS A 221 17.69 -6.67 -29.65
CA LYS A 221 17.45 -7.46 -30.90
C LYS A 221 17.10 -8.94 -30.60
N THR A 222 16.15 -9.62 -31.25
CA THR A 222 15.17 -9.33 -32.32
C THR A 222 14.18 -10.51 -32.39
N SER A 223 13.12 -10.31 -33.17
CA SER A 223 12.02 -11.19 -33.57
C SER A 223 12.37 -12.46 -34.38
N ASP A 224 11.33 -13.30 -34.52
CA ASP A 224 10.98 -14.22 -35.63
C ASP A 224 11.29 -15.74 -35.52
N GLY A 225 10.23 -16.56 -35.67
CA GLY A 225 10.30 -17.84 -36.42
C GLY A 225 9.96 -19.16 -35.70
N GLU A 226 8.67 -19.55 -35.75
CA GLU A 226 8.09 -20.90 -35.94
C GLU A 226 8.75 -22.24 -35.49
N LYS A 227 7.92 -23.01 -34.74
CA LYS A 227 7.58 -24.46 -34.81
C LYS A 227 7.89 -25.39 -33.61
N GLU A 228 6.82 -26.14 -33.30
CA GLU A 228 6.53 -27.16 -32.29
C GLU A 228 7.62 -28.22 -32.02
N ASN A 229 7.79 -28.63 -30.75
CA ASN A 229 7.23 -29.89 -30.24
C ASN A 229 7.35 -29.99 -28.70
N GLY A 230 6.42 -30.70 -28.06
CA GLY A 230 6.15 -30.64 -26.62
C GLY A 230 7.13 -31.36 -25.69
N ASN A 231 7.24 -30.85 -24.47
CA ASN A 231 6.78 -31.50 -23.24
C ASN A 231 6.98 -30.51 -22.08
N GLY A 232 5.93 -30.29 -21.31
CA GLY A 232 5.95 -29.35 -20.20
C GLY A 232 6.84 -29.80 -19.06
N THR A 233 7.45 -28.84 -18.36
CA THR A 233 7.29 -28.74 -16.90
C THR A 233 7.78 -27.36 -16.45
N SER A 234 6.86 -26.66 -15.80
CA SER A 234 6.99 -25.47 -14.96
C SER A 234 8.42 -25.05 -14.59
N SER A 235 8.87 -23.92 -15.13
CA SER A 235 10.00 -23.16 -14.60
C SER A 235 9.90 -21.72 -15.08
N SER A 236 9.04 -20.93 -14.44
CA SER A 236 9.26 -19.50 -14.21
C SER A 236 8.07 -18.89 -13.46
N LEU A 237 8.01 -19.14 -12.15
CA LEU A 237 7.31 -18.22 -11.26
C LEU A 237 8.24 -17.98 -10.08
N VAL A 238 9.42 -17.43 -10.37
CA VAL A 238 10.16 -16.67 -9.37
C VAL A 238 9.28 -15.47 -9.10
N PHE A 239 8.52 -15.58 -8.03
CA PHE A 239 7.67 -14.58 -7.47
C PHE A 239 8.39 -13.24 -7.45
N SER A 240 8.02 -12.35 -8.40
CA SER A 240 8.22 -10.92 -8.28
C SER A 240 7.30 -10.37 -7.17
N SER A 241 7.45 -10.88 -5.95
CA SER A 241 6.66 -10.50 -4.77
C SER A 241 7.36 -9.43 -3.93
N ARG A 242 8.44 -8.82 -4.43
CA ARG A 242 9.15 -7.76 -3.69
C ARG A 242 8.39 -6.42 -3.67
N ALA A 243 7.20 -6.34 -4.27
CA ALA A 243 6.49 -5.08 -4.47
C ALA A 243 5.12 -4.96 -3.78
N THR A 244 4.53 -6.01 -3.20
CA THR A 244 3.10 -5.98 -2.81
C THR A 244 2.81 -5.79 -1.32
N GLU A 245 3.84 -5.65 -0.48
CA GLU A 245 3.68 -5.18 0.91
C GLU A 245 4.57 -3.95 1.18
N LEU A 246 4.57 -2.99 0.25
CA LEU A 246 4.87 -1.61 0.62
C LEU A 246 3.66 -1.01 1.37
N SER A 247 3.33 -1.55 2.54
CA SER A 247 2.76 -0.71 3.58
C SER A 247 3.86 0.27 3.94
N HIS A 248 3.85 1.44 3.31
CA HIS A 248 4.68 2.56 3.77
C HIS A 248 4.39 2.72 5.26
N PRO A 249 5.37 3.07 6.12
CA PRO A 249 5.16 3.18 7.57
C PRO A 249 3.99 4.11 7.95
N ASP A 250 3.63 4.96 7.00
CA ASP A 250 2.61 5.98 7.02
C ASP A 250 1.31 5.62 6.29
N SER A 251 1.23 4.44 5.67
CA SER A 251 0.01 4.00 5.01
C SER A 251 -1.06 3.71 6.05
N ILE A 252 -2.24 4.28 5.84
CA ILE A 252 -3.43 4.01 6.63
C ILE A 252 -4.30 3.08 5.80
N ASP A 253 -4.48 1.86 6.30
CA ASP A 253 -5.30 0.85 5.67
C ASP A 253 -6.77 1.14 5.97
N ILE A 254 -7.57 1.26 4.91
CA ILE A 254 -8.99 1.56 4.97
C ILE A 254 -9.74 0.44 4.26
N TYR A 255 -10.63 -0.25 4.96
CA TYR A 255 -11.41 -1.32 4.33
C TYR A 255 -12.36 -0.75 3.27
N LEU A 256 -12.40 -1.39 2.09
CA LEU A 256 -13.31 -1.00 1.00
C LEU A 256 -14.77 -1.00 1.47
N ASP A 257 -15.14 -1.95 2.32
CA ASP A 257 -16.49 -2.05 2.86
C ASP A 257 -16.90 -0.85 3.70
N ASP A 258 -15.93 -0.25 4.40
CA ASP A 258 -16.15 0.97 5.15
C ASP A 258 -16.35 2.14 4.18
N VAL A 259 -15.53 2.23 3.12
CA VAL A 259 -15.60 3.32 2.13
C VAL A 259 -16.89 3.29 1.30
N TYR A 260 -17.31 2.12 0.82
CA TYR A 260 -18.52 1.98 -0.01
C TYR A 260 -19.81 1.82 0.82
N GLY A 261 -19.67 1.54 2.11
CA GLY A 261 -20.79 1.26 3.01
C GLY A 261 -21.32 -0.16 2.84
N ASN A 262 -21.54 -0.84 3.97
CA ASN A 262 -22.13 -2.18 3.99
C ASN A 262 -23.36 -2.22 4.90
N LYS A 263 -24.38 -2.99 4.49
CA LYS A 263 -25.52 -3.45 5.31
C LYS A 263 -26.16 -2.38 6.24
N GLY A 264 -26.39 -1.17 5.74
CA GLY A 264 -27.09 -0.11 6.48
C GLY A 264 -26.21 0.87 7.25
N GLY A 265 -24.88 0.73 7.20
CA GLY A 265 -23.94 1.76 7.65
C GLY A 265 -23.76 2.87 6.61
N LEU A 266 -23.51 4.10 7.08
CA LEU A 266 -23.12 5.20 6.19
C LEU A 266 -21.71 4.94 5.64
N PRO A 267 -21.47 5.22 4.34
CA PRO A 267 -20.13 5.22 3.77
C PRO A 267 -19.16 6.05 4.61
N LEU A 268 -17.96 5.51 4.86
CA LEU A 268 -16.88 6.23 5.50
C LEU A 268 -16.32 7.25 4.52
N ASP A 269 -16.81 8.48 4.65
CA ASP A 269 -16.33 9.59 3.86
C ASP A 269 -15.05 10.18 4.48
N VAL A 270 -13.91 9.74 3.92
CA VAL A 270 -12.57 10.25 4.26
C VAL A 270 -12.21 11.38 3.30
N PRO A 271 -12.07 12.63 3.77
CA PRO A 271 -11.56 13.72 2.95
C PRO A 271 -10.10 13.46 2.56
N VAL A 272 -9.75 13.74 1.31
CA VAL A 272 -8.45 13.54 0.67
C VAL A 272 -7.89 14.88 0.25
N TYR A 273 -6.59 15.08 0.40
CA TYR A 273 -5.93 16.35 0.06
C TYR A 273 -4.91 16.19 -1.06
N GLY A 274 -4.60 17.30 -1.72
CA GLY A 274 -3.60 17.32 -2.79
C GLY A 274 -2.25 16.78 -2.31
N GLY A 275 -1.71 15.84 -3.07
CA GLY A 275 -0.47 15.10 -2.79
C GLY A 275 -0.66 13.82 -1.97
N ASP A 276 -1.89 13.47 -1.56
CA ASP A 276 -2.17 12.13 -1.05
C ASP A 276 -1.97 11.08 -2.15
N MET A 277 -1.62 9.87 -1.73
CA MET A 277 -1.55 8.69 -2.60
C MET A 277 -2.50 7.61 -2.11
N ILE A 278 -3.34 7.13 -3.00
CA ILE A 278 -4.32 6.07 -2.78
C ILE A 278 -3.85 4.86 -3.56
N VAL A 279 -3.47 3.80 -2.86
CA VAL A 279 -3.04 2.54 -3.47
C VAL A 279 -4.07 1.47 -3.14
N VAL A 280 -4.66 0.88 -4.18
CA VAL A 280 -5.55 -0.28 -4.04
C VAL A 280 -4.71 -1.54 -4.35
N PRO A 281 -4.28 -2.32 -3.35
CA PRO A 281 -3.56 -3.55 -3.61
C PRO A 281 -4.41 -4.58 -4.37
N GLU A 282 -3.76 -5.51 -5.04
CA GLU A 282 -4.42 -6.69 -5.58
C GLU A 282 -4.83 -7.64 -4.44
N ALA A 283 -5.82 -8.48 -4.69
CA ALA A 283 -6.28 -9.49 -3.75
C ALA A 283 -5.09 -10.38 -3.38
N GLY A 284 -4.84 -10.46 -2.07
CA GLY A 284 -3.80 -11.33 -1.57
C GLY A 284 -4.12 -12.79 -1.90
N ARG A 285 -3.10 -13.64 -1.91
CA ARG A 285 -3.29 -15.09 -2.08
C ARG A 285 -2.78 -15.83 -0.87
N VAL A 286 -3.50 -16.86 -0.48
CA VAL A 286 -3.07 -17.86 0.49
C VAL A 286 -2.79 -19.16 -0.25
N VAL A 287 -1.68 -19.82 0.06
CA VAL A 287 -1.36 -21.13 -0.50
C VAL A 287 -1.88 -22.19 0.45
N VAL A 288 -2.73 -23.09 -0.03
CA VAL A 288 -3.20 -24.24 0.77
C VAL A 288 -2.56 -25.51 0.21
N GLU A 289 -1.84 -26.23 1.06
CA GLU A 289 -1.08 -27.44 0.71
C GLU A 289 -1.28 -28.58 1.73
N GLY A 290 -0.92 -29.81 1.33
CA GLY A 290 -1.02 -31.01 2.16
C GLY A 290 -2.31 -31.80 1.93
N GLU A 291 -2.85 -32.38 3.00
CA GLU A 291 -4.03 -33.26 3.00
C GLU A 291 -5.35 -32.48 2.93
N VAL A 292 -5.58 -31.85 1.77
CA VAL A 292 -6.81 -31.13 1.42
C VAL A 292 -7.39 -31.68 0.13
N GLU A 293 -8.67 -31.46 -0.11
CA GLU A 293 -9.34 -31.90 -1.35
C GLU A 293 -8.68 -31.30 -2.60
N LYS A 294 -8.31 -30.02 -2.56
CA LYS A 294 -7.63 -29.32 -3.65
C LYS A 294 -6.49 -28.47 -3.11
N THR A 295 -5.26 -28.82 -3.45
CA THR A 295 -4.09 -27.96 -3.18
C THR A 295 -4.00 -26.83 -4.21
N GLY A 296 -3.46 -25.69 -3.81
CA GLY A 296 -3.26 -24.56 -4.72
C GLY A 296 -3.24 -23.20 -4.04
N ALA A 297 -3.10 -22.16 -4.85
CA ALA A 297 -3.22 -20.77 -4.39
C ALA A 297 -4.68 -20.32 -4.50
N TYR A 298 -5.20 -19.75 -3.41
CA TYR A 298 -6.56 -19.26 -3.30
C TYR A 298 -6.55 -17.75 -3.06
N GLU A 299 -7.45 -17.05 -3.75
CA GLU A 299 -7.62 -15.62 -3.58
C GLU A 299 -8.27 -15.32 -2.23
N LEU A 300 -7.71 -14.34 -1.52
CA LEU A 300 -8.24 -13.86 -0.25
C LEU A 300 -9.43 -12.94 -0.54
N GLY A 301 -10.62 -13.43 -0.19
CA GLY A 301 -11.83 -12.63 -0.13
C GLY A 301 -11.92 -11.80 1.15
N LYS A 302 -13.08 -11.16 1.37
CA LYS A 302 -13.34 -10.28 2.52
C LYS A 302 -13.15 -11.02 3.84
N ARG A 303 -12.13 -10.63 4.62
CA ARG A 303 -11.81 -11.17 5.96
C ARG A 303 -11.69 -12.70 5.95
N THR A 304 -11.06 -13.27 4.92
CA THR A 304 -10.84 -14.71 4.85
C THR A 304 -10.06 -15.20 6.07
N THR A 305 -10.56 -16.28 6.66
CA THR A 305 -9.96 -16.96 7.80
C THR A 305 -9.34 -18.29 7.37
N LEU A 306 -8.65 -18.97 8.28
CA LEU A 306 -8.08 -20.29 8.05
C LEU A 306 -9.16 -21.28 7.61
N LEU A 307 -10.31 -21.33 8.30
CA LEU A 307 -11.42 -22.17 7.85
C LEU A 307 -11.96 -21.74 6.49
N GLY A 308 -12.06 -20.44 6.22
CA GLY A 308 -12.49 -19.93 4.92
C GLY A 308 -11.57 -20.39 3.78
N ALA A 309 -10.25 -20.35 4.00
CA ALA A 309 -9.25 -20.80 3.03
C ALA A 309 -9.33 -22.32 2.80
N LEU A 310 -9.46 -23.11 3.87
CA LEU A 310 -9.62 -24.56 3.77
C LEU A 310 -10.94 -24.94 3.09
N ALA A 311 -12.03 -24.20 3.35
CA ALA A 311 -13.30 -24.40 2.67
C ALA A 311 -13.20 -24.10 1.18
N ALA A 312 -12.49 -23.04 0.78
CA ALA A 312 -12.21 -22.74 -0.62
C ALA A 312 -11.40 -23.86 -1.30
N ALA A 313 -10.52 -24.52 -0.53
CA ALA A 313 -9.78 -25.71 -0.96
C ALA A 313 -10.62 -27.01 -1.01
N GLY A 314 -11.92 -26.94 -0.72
CA GLY A 314 -12.82 -28.09 -0.71
C GLY A 314 -12.86 -28.84 0.63
N GLY A 315 -12.13 -28.37 1.65
CA GLY A 315 -12.01 -28.99 2.96
C GLY A 315 -10.76 -29.84 3.13
N ILE A 316 -10.55 -30.30 4.36
CA ILE A 316 -9.48 -31.24 4.73
C ILE A 316 -9.93 -32.68 4.47
N THR A 317 -9.00 -33.58 4.13
CA THR A 317 -9.32 -35.00 3.90
C THR A 317 -9.38 -35.78 5.22
N TYR A 318 -9.96 -37.00 5.21
CA TYR A 318 -9.97 -37.86 6.40
C TYR A 318 -8.57 -38.33 6.85
N ALA A 319 -7.58 -38.28 5.94
CA ALA A 319 -6.20 -38.63 6.24
C ALA A 319 -5.45 -37.49 6.94
N SER A 320 -6.01 -36.27 6.96
CA SER A 320 -5.42 -35.08 7.59
C SER A 320 -5.45 -35.12 9.12
N LYS A 321 -4.51 -34.44 9.78
CA LYS A 321 -4.57 -34.18 11.21
C LYS A 321 -5.16 -32.79 11.49
N PRO A 322 -6.42 -32.71 11.97
CA PRO A 322 -7.08 -31.41 12.16
C PRO A 322 -6.51 -30.60 13.34
N ASP A 323 -5.83 -31.25 14.29
CA ASP A 323 -5.26 -30.65 15.50
C ASP A 323 -3.85 -30.05 15.31
N GLU A 324 -3.20 -30.33 14.17
CA GLU A 324 -1.81 -29.94 13.87
C GLU A 324 -1.70 -29.07 12.59
N VAL A 325 -2.74 -28.32 12.21
CA VAL A 325 -2.69 -27.51 10.99
C VAL A 325 -1.71 -26.34 11.17
N GLU A 326 -0.77 -26.20 10.23
CA GLU A 326 0.28 -25.19 10.31
C GLU A 326 -0.09 -24.00 9.42
N LEU A 327 -0.18 -22.79 10.00
CA LEU A 327 -0.19 -21.53 9.26
C LEU A 327 1.22 -20.94 9.30
N ILE A 328 1.84 -20.80 8.14
CA ILE A 328 3.19 -20.27 7.98
C ILE A 328 3.07 -18.89 7.34
N ARG A 329 3.54 -17.87 8.06
CA ARG A 329 3.54 -16.48 7.63
C ARG A 329 4.97 -16.02 7.37
N PRO A 330 5.33 -15.68 6.12
CA PRO A 330 6.65 -15.17 5.81
C PRO A 330 6.84 -13.76 6.41
N ALA A 331 7.91 -13.54 7.17
CA ALA A 331 8.28 -12.23 7.71
C ALA A 331 9.32 -11.53 6.81
N ARG A 332 9.45 -10.20 6.98
CA ARG A 332 10.27 -9.32 6.12
C ARG A 332 11.77 -9.57 6.22
N ASN A 333 12.24 -10.09 7.35
CA ASN A 333 13.63 -10.41 7.64
C ASN A 333 14.04 -11.83 7.21
N GLY A 334 13.13 -12.58 6.57
CA GLY A 334 13.35 -13.98 6.21
C GLY A 334 12.98 -14.98 7.31
N GLU A 335 12.60 -14.50 8.51
CA GLU A 335 12.02 -15.36 9.53
C GLU A 335 10.62 -15.83 9.07
N GLN A 336 10.23 -17.02 9.52
CA GLN A 336 8.90 -17.56 9.28
C GLN A 336 8.18 -17.67 10.60
N LEU A 337 7.02 -17.02 10.70
CA LEU A 337 6.13 -17.20 11.82
C LEU A 337 5.31 -18.47 11.57
N ARG A 338 5.42 -19.46 12.45
CA ARG A 338 4.62 -20.69 12.35
C ARG A 338 3.60 -20.75 13.48
N LEU A 339 2.32 -20.81 13.13
CA LEU A 339 1.23 -21.03 14.06
C LEU A 339 0.73 -22.45 13.87
N VAL A 340 0.71 -23.23 14.95
CA VAL A 340 0.05 -24.54 14.97
C VAL A 340 -1.36 -24.34 15.50
N VAL A 341 -2.34 -24.68 14.66
CA VAL A 341 -3.75 -24.40 14.86
C VAL A 341 -4.52 -25.72 14.96
N ASP A 342 -5.31 -25.82 16.03
CA ASP A 342 -6.25 -26.93 16.22
C ASP A 342 -7.60 -26.53 15.61
N LEU A 343 -7.92 -27.11 14.46
CA LEU A 343 -9.18 -26.83 13.76
C LEU A 343 -10.39 -27.35 14.52
N GLU A 344 -10.27 -28.42 15.31
CA GLU A 344 -11.41 -28.96 16.07
C GLU A 344 -11.87 -27.94 17.11
N GLN A 345 -10.91 -27.28 17.77
CA GLN A 345 -11.19 -26.20 18.71
C GLN A 345 -11.81 -24.97 18.03
N ILE A 346 -11.48 -24.68 16.77
CA ILE A 346 -12.11 -23.58 16.05
C ILE A 346 -13.54 -23.95 15.64
N LEU A 347 -13.74 -25.15 15.09
CA LEU A 347 -15.04 -25.64 14.63
C LEU A 347 -16.06 -25.76 15.76
N ASN A 348 -15.62 -26.15 16.95
CA ASN A 348 -16.48 -26.25 18.13
C ASN A 348 -16.65 -24.91 18.89
N GLY A 349 -15.98 -23.85 18.43
CA GLY A 349 -16.05 -22.50 19.02
C GLY A 349 -15.23 -22.29 20.29
N SER A 350 -14.38 -23.24 20.68
CA SER A 350 -13.47 -23.11 21.85
C SER A 350 -12.27 -22.20 21.57
N SER A 351 -11.88 -22.10 20.30
CA SER A 351 -10.82 -21.21 19.80
C SER A 351 -11.37 -20.32 18.69
N GLN A 352 -10.80 -19.12 18.56
CA GLN A 352 -11.20 -18.17 17.52
C GLN A 352 -10.54 -18.53 16.18
N ASP A 353 -11.26 -18.30 15.09
CA ASP A 353 -10.74 -18.55 13.75
C ASP A 353 -9.65 -17.54 13.37
N VAL A 354 -8.58 -18.02 12.75
CA VAL A 354 -7.38 -17.24 12.50
C VAL A 354 -7.53 -16.49 11.18
N PRO A 355 -7.41 -15.15 11.15
CA PRO A 355 -7.42 -14.40 9.90
C PRO A 355 -6.15 -14.71 9.09
N VAL A 356 -6.31 -15.08 7.82
CA VAL A 356 -5.18 -15.34 6.91
C VAL A 356 -4.77 -14.05 6.20
N ARG A 357 -3.47 -13.91 5.94
CA ARG A 357 -2.86 -12.74 5.29
C ARG A 357 -2.32 -13.10 3.92
N ASN A 358 -2.05 -12.07 3.12
CA ASN A 358 -1.42 -12.25 1.83
C ASN A 358 -0.07 -12.97 1.98
N GLY A 359 0.18 -13.99 1.15
CA GLY A 359 1.41 -14.77 1.20
C GLY A 359 1.47 -15.82 2.31
N ASP A 360 0.44 -15.93 3.16
CA ASP A 360 0.35 -17.02 4.13
C ASP A 360 0.30 -18.39 3.41
N ILE A 361 0.91 -19.40 4.04
CA ILE A 361 0.89 -20.78 3.59
C ILE A 361 0.18 -21.61 4.66
N VAL A 362 -0.93 -22.25 4.29
CA VAL A 362 -1.69 -23.18 5.11
C VAL A 362 -1.26 -24.59 4.74
N ARG A 363 -0.62 -25.29 5.68
CA ARG A 363 -0.17 -26.67 5.51
C ARG A 363 -0.98 -27.60 6.39
N VAL A 364 -1.58 -28.60 5.77
CA VAL A 364 -2.38 -29.62 6.44
C VAL A 364 -1.62 -30.95 6.47
N PRO A 365 -1.10 -31.40 7.63
CA PRO A 365 -0.33 -32.65 7.73
C PRO A 365 -1.22 -33.90 7.68
N SER A 366 -0.62 -35.06 7.37
CA SER A 366 -1.29 -36.37 7.32
C SER A 366 -0.99 -37.26 8.55
N HIS A 367 -1.92 -38.14 8.89
CA HIS A 367 -1.75 -39.16 9.94
C HIS A 367 -0.63 -40.18 9.61
N SER A 368 -0.33 -40.36 8.33
CA SER A 368 0.64 -41.32 7.79
C SER A 368 2.11 -40.92 7.96
N GLY A 369 2.39 -39.78 8.60
CA GLY A 369 3.70 -39.14 8.71
C GLY A 369 4.77 -39.84 9.57
N ARG A 370 4.91 -41.17 9.48
CA ARG A 370 6.18 -41.82 9.82
C ARG A 370 7.02 -41.91 8.55
N ARG A 371 7.99 -40.98 8.43
CA ARG A 371 9.03 -40.83 7.40
C ARG A 371 8.65 -39.97 6.18
N MET A 372 8.60 -38.67 6.40
CA MET A 372 9.02 -37.69 5.39
C MET A 372 9.34 -36.36 6.10
N ARG A 373 10.31 -36.40 7.03
CA ARG A 373 10.98 -35.20 7.52
C ARG A 373 12.48 -35.39 7.38
N GLN A 374 13.10 -34.29 6.98
CA GLN A 374 14.50 -34.07 6.59
C GLN A 374 14.82 -34.49 5.15
N ASP A 375 15.15 -33.47 4.34
CA ASP A 375 16.07 -33.49 3.19
C ASP A 375 15.57 -32.94 1.83
N THR A 376 14.26 -32.69 1.59
CA THR A 376 13.86 -32.10 0.28
C THR A 376 13.76 -30.57 0.27
N PHE A 377 13.71 -29.90 1.42
CA PHE A 377 13.58 -28.43 1.47
C PHE A 377 14.89 -27.69 1.78
N ASP A 378 15.85 -28.32 2.47
CA ASP A 378 17.15 -27.69 2.75
C ASP A 378 18.07 -27.69 1.50
N GLY A 379 17.73 -28.50 0.49
CA GLY A 379 18.44 -28.55 -0.80
C GLY A 379 18.11 -27.38 -1.75
N ILE A 380 16.91 -26.80 -1.69
CA ILE A 380 16.52 -25.74 -2.64
C ILE A 380 16.89 -24.35 -2.11
N ALA A 381 16.92 -24.16 -0.78
CA ALA A 381 17.38 -22.90 -0.18
C ALA A 381 18.91 -22.69 -0.28
N ARG A 382 19.70 -23.75 -0.46
CA ARG A 382 21.19 -23.67 -0.54
C ARG A 382 21.75 -23.58 -1.96
N ILE A 383 20.98 -23.86 -3.01
CA ILE A 383 21.50 -23.84 -4.40
C ILE A 383 21.51 -22.42 -5.00
N THR A 384 20.87 -21.43 -4.38
CA THR A 384 20.90 -20.02 -4.87
C THR A 384 22.13 -19.21 -4.48
N ASN A 385 23.14 -19.82 -3.84
CA ASN A 385 24.38 -19.14 -3.44
C ASN A 385 25.64 -19.61 -4.21
N PHE A 386 25.52 -19.99 -5.48
CA PHE A 386 26.67 -20.07 -6.40
C PHE A 386 26.25 -19.69 -7.82
N GLY A 387 26.82 -18.59 -8.34
CA GLY A 387 26.72 -18.17 -9.74
C GLY A 387 26.42 -16.69 -9.90
#